data_AF-A0A1F3SYW9-F1
#
_entry.id   AF-A0A1F3SYW9-F1
#
_cell.length_a   1.000
_cell.length_b   1.000
_cell.length_c   1.000
_cell.angle_alpha   90.00
_cell.angle_beta   90.00
_cell.angle_gamma   90.00
#
_symmetry.space_group_name_H-M   'P 1'
#
loop_
_entity.id
_entity.type
_entity.pdbx_description
1 polymer ?
#
loop_
_entity_poly.entity_id
_entity_poly.type
_entity_poly.pdbx_seq_one_letter_code
_entity_poly.pdbx_strand_id
1 'polypeptide(L)' 'MKNSRGQMTVELVLMMVVTVSIGVGISKFMNDNRVVRNLVEGPWDSLAGMIQNGVWGGTNDDHPNNFDRVGSVKGAVF' A
#
# COMPACT_ATOMS: atom_id res chain seq x y z
N MET A 1 11.62 32.81 42.07
CA MET A 1 12.58 32.52 40.96
C MET A 1 11.90 31.57 39.98
N LYS A 2 12.05 31.73 38.66
CA LYS A 2 11.56 30.74 37.67
C LYS A 2 12.55 29.57 37.58
N ASN A 3 12.07 28.32 37.68
CA ASN A 3 12.91 27.12 37.48
C ASN A 3 13.02 26.77 35.99
N SER A 4 13.68 27.64 35.22
CA SER A 4 13.71 27.52 33.76
C SER A 4 14.40 26.25 33.24
N ARG A 5 15.34 25.68 34.00
CA ARG A 5 16.08 24.46 33.58
C ARG A 5 15.18 23.22 33.60
N GLY A 6 14.44 23.00 34.69
CA GLY A 6 13.51 21.87 34.78
C GLY A 6 12.38 21.96 33.75
N GLN A 7 11.84 23.16 33.53
CA GLN A 7 10.82 23.40 32.51
C GLN A 7 11.34 23.06 31.10
N MET A 8 12.53 23.55 30.73
CA MET A 8 13.13 23.28 29.41
C MET A 8 13.34 21.78 29.15
N THR A 9 13.75 20.99 30.16
CA THR A 9 13.89 19.53 30.00
C THR A 9 12.55 18.86 29.74
N VAL A 10 11.49 19.23 30.47
CA VAL A 10 10.14 18.68 30.26
C VAL A 10 9.57 19.07 28.89
N GLU A 11 9.82 20.31 28.46
CA GLU A 11 9.37 20.85 27.16
C GLU A 11 10.06 20.14 25.97
N LEU A 12 11.36 19.84 26.08
CA LEU A 12 12.09 19.04 25.09
C LEU A 12 11.58 17.59 25.03
N VAL A 13 11.25 16.97 26.16
CA VAL A 13 10.66 15.62 26.20
C VAL A 13 9.26 15.63 25.57
N LEU A 14 8.43 16.65 25.84
CA LEU A 14 7.12 16.80 25.22
C LEU A 14 7.22 16.94 23.70
N MET A 15 8.13 17.78 23.21
CA MET A 15 8.41 17.95 21.77
C MET A 15 8.91 16.65 21.12
N MET A 16 9.74 15.87 21.83
CA MET A 16 10.20 14.56 21.35
C MET A 16 9.02 13.57 21.23
N VAL A 17 8.15 13.48 22.24
CA VAL A 17 6.97 12.59 22.23
C VAL A 17 6.00 12.98 21.11
N VAL A 18 5.76 14.27 20.89
CA VAL A 18 4.94 14.77 19.76
C VAL A 18 5.58 14.43 18.41
N THR A 19 6.89 14.61 18.27
CA THR A 19 7.61 14.29 17.02
C THR A 19 7.54 12.78 16.70
N VAL A 20 7.73 11.93 17.72
CA VAL A 20 7.64 10.47 17.56
C VAL A 20 6.21 10.03 17.24
N SER A 21 5.18 10.59 17.89
CA SER A 21 3.78 10.22 17.61
C SER A 21 3.33 10.63 16.20
N ILE A 22 3.77 11.80 15.72
CA ILE A 22 3.58 12.22 14.31
C ILE A 22 4.32 11.27 13.37
N GLY A 23 5.58 10.92 13.65
CA GLY A 23 6.36 9.98 12.83
C GLY A 23 5.69 8.61 12.71
N VAL A 24 5.25 8.03 13.83
CA VAL A 24 4.49 6.76 13.86
C VAL A 24 3.15 6.90 13.13
N GLY A 25 2.46 8.03 13.28
CA GLY A 25 1.21 8.32 12.55
C GLY A 25 1.41 8.35 11.04
N ILE A 26 2.48 8.99 10.55
CA ILE A 26 2.83 9.02 9.12
C ILE A 26 3.26 7.64 8.63
N SER A 27 4.14 6.93 9.36
CA SER A 27 4.55 5.57 9.00
C SER A 27 3.37 4.61 8.91
N LYS A 28 2.42 4.70 9.85
CA LYS A 28 1.17 3.93 9.79
C LYS A 28 0.31 4.36 8.61
N PHE A 29 0.10 5.66 8.41
CA PHE A 29 -0.67 6.17 7.27
C PHE A 29 -0.08 5.72 5.92
N MET A 30 1.24 5.65 5.77
CA MET A 30 1.88 5.17 4.54
C MET A 30 1.77 3.65 4.34
N ASN A 31 1.70 2.86 5.41
CA ASN A 31 1.54 1.40 5.35
C ASN A 31 0.06 1.01 5.14
N ASP A 32 -0.86 1.69 5.84
CA ASP A 32 -2.31 1.55 5.66
C ASP A 32 -2.76 2.10 4.29
N ASN A 33 -2.05 3.09 3.73
CA ASN A 33 -2.28 3.54 2.35
C ASN A 33 -1.80 2.49 1.34
N ARG A 34 -2.75 1.62 1.01
CA ARG A 34 -2.78 0.83 -0.22
C ARG A 34 -2.49 1.64 -1.50
N VAL A 35 -2.46 2.98 -1.49
CA VAL A 35 -2.11 3.80 -2.68
C VAL A 35 -0.70 3.49 -3.20
N VAL A 36 0.33 3.52 -2.35
CA VAL A 36 1.71 3.21 -2.78
C VAL A 36 1.83 1.74 -3.17
N ARG A 37 1.18 0.87 -2.38
CA ARG A 37 1.13 -0.57 -2.61
C ARG A 37 0.47 -0.89 -3.96
N ASN A 38 -0.69 -0.32 -4.29
CA ASN A 38 -1.41 -0.48 -5.56
C ASN A 38 -0.64 0.11 -6.75
N LEU A 39 0.11 1.20 -6.56
CA LEU A 39 0.96 1.79 -7.61
C LEU A 39 2.09 0.85 -8.04
N VAL A 40 2.59 0.01 -7.14
CA VAL A 40 3.64 -0.97 -7.42
C VAL A 40 3.06 -2.35 -7.74
N GLU A 41 2.20 -2.90 -6.89
CA GLU A 41 1.56 -4.20 -7.09
C GLU A 41 0.64 -4.22 -8.30
N GLY A 42 -0.10 -3.15 -8.62
CA GLY A 42 -1.04 -3.10 -9.74
C GLY A 42 -0.47 -3.55 -11.10
N PRO A 43 0.65 -3.00 -11.59
CA PRO A 43 1.30 -3.49 -12.80
C PRO A 43 1.92 -4.89 -12.64
N TRP A 44 2.48 -5.25 -11.47
CA TRP A 44 3.10 -6.56 -11.26
C TRP A 44 2.09 -7.71 -11.15
N ASP A 45 0.93 -7.48 -10.54
CA ASP A 45 -0.18 -8.42 -10.43
C ASP A 45 -0.86 -8.61 -11.80
N SER A 46 -1.00 -7.53 -12.58
CA SER A 46 -1.44 -7.60 -13.99
C SER A 46 -0.47 -8.42 -14.87
N LEU A 47 0.84 -8.25 -14.67
CA LEU A 47 1.87 -9.07 -15.34
C LEU A 47 1.85 -10.53 -14.85
N ALA A 48 1.59 -10.78 -13.57
CA ALA A 48 1.42 -12.14 -13.04
C ALA A 48 0.22 -12.84 -13.68
N GLY A 49 -0.92 -12.16 -13.85
CA GLY A 49 -2.09 -12.71 -14.53
C GLY A 49 -1.89 -12.94 -16.03
N MET A 50 -1.07 -12.11 -16.70
CA MET A 50 -0.62 -12.42 -18.06
C MET A 50 0.19 -13.72 -18.11
N ILE A 51 1.15 -13.89 -17.18
CA ILE A 51 2.08 -15.04 -17.16
C ILE A 51 1.36 -16.34 -16.76
N GLN A 52 0.40 -16.28 -15.84
CA GLN A 52 -0.27 -17.46 -15.29
C GLN A 52 -1.60 -17.81 -15.99
N ASN A 53 -2.35 -16.80 -16.46
CA ASN A 53 -3.72 -16.96 -16.98
C ASN A 53 -3.89 -16.44 -18.42
N GLY A 54 -2.88 -15.80 -19.01
CA GLY A 54 -2.97 -15.19 -20.35
C GLY A 54 -3.90 -13.96 -20.43
N VAL A 55 -4.24 -13.35 -19.29
CA VAL A 55 -5.22 -12.26 -19.19
C VAL A 55 -4.60 -11.05 -18.50
N TRP A 56 -4.86 -9.85 -19.02
CA TRP A 56 -4.51 -8.59 -18.35
C TRP A 56 -5.41 -8.38 -17.12
N GLY A 57 -4.85 -8.58 -15.93
CA GLY A 57 -5.55 -8.48 -14.64
C GLY A 57 -4.84 -9.28 -13.55
N GLY A 58 -5.28 -9.11 -12.30
CA GLY A 58 -4.64 -9.75 -11.15
C GLY A 58 -4.82 -11.28 -11.07
N THR A 59 -3.93 -11.92 -10.32
CA THR A 59 -3.96 -13.36 -10.05
C THR A 59 -4.89 -13.70 -8.88
N ASN A 60 -5.70 -14.76 -9.01
CA ASN A 60 -6.52 -15.31 -7.92
C ASN A 60 -6.97 -16.76 -8.24
N ASP A 61 -7.35 -17.52 -7.20
CA ASP A 61 -6.63 -18.77 -6.94
C ASP A 61 -7.23 -20.09 -7.44
N ASP A 62 -8.41 -20.12 -8.08
CA ASP A 62 -9.11 -21.37 -8.43
C ASP A 62 -8.62 -22.01 -9.75
N HIS A 63 -7.30 -22.15 -9.91
CA HIS A 63 -6.57 -22.63 -11.10
C HIS A 63 -6.55 -24.18 -11.17
N PRO A 64 -7.70 -24.82 -11.49
CA PRO A 64 -8.14 -25.12 -13.28
C PRO A 64 -8.22 -23.85 -14.11
N ASN A 65 -8.78 -22.77 -13.56
CA ASN A 65 -9.23 -21.64 -14.37
C ASN A 65 -8.06 -21.18 -15.25
N ASN A 66 -8.18 -21.08 -16.57
CA ASN A 66 -9.40 -21.07 -17.38
C ASN A 66 -10.32 -22.34 -17.39
N PHE A 67 -9.74 -23.51 -17.09
CA PHE A 67 -10.19 -24.92 -17.20
C PHE A 67 -10.85 -25.30 -18.56
N ASP A 68 -11.91 -24.62 -19.00
CA ASP A 68 -12.69 -24.94 -20.22
C ASP A 68 -13.02 -23.69 -21.06
N ARG A 69 -12.12 -22.70 -21.07
CA ARG A 69 -12.39 -21.34 -21.57
C ARG A 69 -12.09 -21.15 -23.07
N VAL A 70 -13.12 -21.10 -23.91
CA VAL A 70 -13.03 -20.54 -25.27
C VAL A 70 -13.32 -19.03 -25.29
N GLY A 71 -12.50 -18.27 -26.02
CA GLY A 71 -12.58 -16.80 -26.08
C GLY A 71 -13.66 -16.27 -27.02
N SER A 72 -14.54 -15.40 -26.53
CA SER A 72 -15.59 -14.75 -27.34
C SER A 72 -15.06 -13.49 -28.05
N VAL A 73 -15.05 -13.50 -29.37
CA VAL A 73 -14.48 -12.42 -30.20
C VAL A 73 -15.51 -11.31 -30.46
N LYS A 74 -15.81 -10.50 -29.44
CA LYS A 74 -16.49 -9.19 -29.59
C LYS A 74 -16.32 -8.33 -28.33
N GLY A 75 -15.76 -7.13 -28.47
CA GLY A 75 -15.69 -6.15 -27.36
C GLY A 75 -14.43 -5.27 -27.32
N ALA A 76 -13.39 -5.58 -28.08
CA ALA A 76 -12.23 -4.69 -28.22
C ALA A 76 -12.57 -3.50 -29.16
N VAL A 77 -13.11 -2.44 -28.57
CA VAL A 77 -13.32 -1.11 -29.19
C VAL A 77 -12.78 -0.06 -28.23
N PHE A 78 -12.13 0.96 -28.77
CA PHE A 78 -11.45 2.04 -28.06
C PHE A 78 -12.43 3.09 -27.50
#